data_AF-A0ABD0V6J8-F1
#
_entry.id   AF-A0ABD0V6J8-F1
#
_cell.length_a   1.000
_cell.length_b   1.000
_cell.length_c   1.000
_cell.angle_alpha   90.00
_cell.angle_beta   90.00
_cell.angle_gamma   90.00
#
_symmetry.space_group_name_H-M   'P 1'
#
loop_
_entity.id
_entity.type
_entity.pdbx_description
1 polymer ?
#
loop_
_entity_poly.entity_id
_entity_poly.type
_entity_poly.pdbx_seq_one_letter_code
_entity_poly.pdbx_strand_id
1 'polypeptide(L)'
;MGIFRFHQYQVVGRALPTPSDEHPKIYRMKLWATNEVRAKSKFWYFLRKLKKVKKSNGQVLAINEVRSCLMSSGEIMDGRAWKSQGTFRFGIAACC
;
A
#
# COMPACT_ATOMS: atom_id res chain seq x y z
N MET A 1 2.98 -4.81 28.87
CA MET A 1 3.38 -4.52 27.48
C MET A 1 2.53 -5.38 26.55
N GLY A 2 1.62 -4.79 25.79
CA GLY A 2 0.69 -5.54 24.96
C GLY A 2 1.40 -6.19 23.77
N ILE A 3 1.21 -7.50 23.59
CA ILE A 3 1.66 -8.22 22.40
C ILE A 3 0.82 -7.73 21.21
N PHE A 4 1.35 -6.83 20.40
CA PHE A 4 0.69 -6.40 19.18
C PHE A 4 0.77 -7.54 18.15
N ARG A 5 -0.29 -8.35 18.07
CA ARG A 5 -0.46 -9.32 17.00
C ARG A 5 -0.72 -8.55 15.70
N PHE A 6 0.20 -8.66 14.75
CA PHE A 6 0.02 -8.09 13.43
C PHE A 6 -0.80 -9.04 12.57
N HIS A 7 -1.80 -8.51 11.89
CA HIS A 7 -2.61 -9.23 10.93
C HIS A 7 -2.19 -8.82 9.52
N GLN A 8 -2.15 -9.80 8.61
CA GLN A 8 -1.91 -9.54 7.21
C GLN A 8 -3.23 -9.11 6.56
N TYR A 9 -3.24 -7.95 5.93
CA TYR A 9 -4.37 -7.44 5.16
C TYR A 9 -4.01 -7.34 3.69
N GLN A 10 -4.89 -7.86 2.84
CA GLN A 10 -4.89 -7.60 1.41
C GLN A 10 -5.93 -6.52 1.13
N VAL A 11 -5.45 -5.34 0.74
CA VAL A 11 -6.32 -4.20 0.42
C VAL A 11 -6.33 -4.00 -1.09
N VAL A 12 -7.54 -3.88 -1.64
CA VAL A 12 -7.79 -3.62 -3.06
C VAL A 12 -8.50 -2.29 -3.21
N GLY A 13 -7.98 -1.43 -4.07
CA GLY A 13 -8.58 -0.11 -4.34
C GLY A 13 -8.37 0.35 -5.78
N ARG A 14 -9.22 1.26 -6.23
CA ARG A 14 -9.16 1.92 -7.54
C ARG A 14 -9.29 3.42 -7.40
N ALA A 15 -8.85 4.17 -8.40
CA ALA A 15 -9.25 5.57 -8.55
C ALA A 15 -10.73 5.63 -8.97
N LEU A 16 -11.41 6.74 -8.68
CA LEU A 16 -12.76 6.97 -9.18
C LEU A 16 -12.72 7.06 -10.71
N PRO A 17 -13.71 6.48 -11.41
CA PRO A 17 -13.83 6.64 -12.85
C PRO A 17 -14.15 8.11 -13.15
N THR A 18 -13.37 8.70 -14.06
CA THR A 18 -13.58 10.05 -14.60
C THR A 18 -13.95 9.91 -16.07
N PRO A 19 -14.61 10.92 -16.69
CA PRO A 19 -14.98 10.84 -18.12
C PRO A 19 -13.77 10.67 -19.05
N SER A 20 -12.56 10.95 -18.56
CA SER A 20 -11.31 10.74 -19.30
C SER A 20 -10.74 9.32 -19.16
N ASP A 21 -11.10 8.59 -18.09
CA ASP A 21 -10.57 7.27 -17.77
C ASP A 21 -11.71 6.37 -17.26
N GLU A 22 -12.42 5.73 -18.20
CA GLU A 22 -13.59 4.88 -17.92
C GLU A 22 -13.24 3.62 -17.10
N HIS A 23 -12.01 3.12 -17.24
CA HIS A 23 -11.55 1.90 -16.56
C HIS A 23 -10.26 2.13 -15.76
N PRO A 24 -10.35 2.73 -14.55
CA PRO A 24 -9.19 2.99 -13.72
C PRO A 24 -8.53 1.68 -13.26
N LYS A 25 -7.20 1.64 -13.32
CA LYS A 25 -6.40 0.48 -12.91
C LYS A 25 -6.65 0.12 -11.44
N ILE A 26 -6.91 -1.16 -11.20
CA ILE A 26 -7.12 -1.71 -9.85
C ILE A 26 -5.76 -2.00 -9.21
N TYR A 27 -5.54 -1.47 -8.01
CA TYR A 27 -4.34 -1.68 -7.21
C TYR A 27 -4.62 -2.67 -6.08
N ARG A 28 -3.72 -3.64 -5.91
CA ARG A 28 -3.76 -4.65 -4.83
C ARG A 28 -2.45 -4.56 -4.04
N MET A 29 -2.54 -4.45 -2.73
CA MET A 29 -1.38 -4.40 -1.85
C MET A 29 -1.59 -5.30 -0.64
N LYS A 30 -0.56 -6.09 -0.31
CA LYS A 30 -0.48 -6.84 0.94
C LYS A 30 0.24 -5.96 1.96
N LEU A 31 -0.35 -5.78 3.13
CA LEU A 31 0.20 -4.94 4.18
C LEU A 31 -0.02 -5.58 5.54
N TRP A 32 0.90 -5.30 6.46
CA TRP A 32 0.81 -5.73 7.85
C TRP A 32 0.29 -4.57 8.71
N ALA A 33 -0.80 -4.82 9.44
CA ALA A 33 -1.39 -3.85 10.35
C ALA A 33 -2.04 -4.56 11.55
N THR A 34 -2.22 -3.84 12.64
CA THR A 34 -2.91 -4.34 13.83
C THR A 34 -4.43 -4.27 13.70
N ASN A 35 -4.93 -3.35 12.88
CA ASN A 35 -6.35 -3.07 12.69
C ASN A 35 -6.64 -2.70 11.22
N GLU A 36 -7.88 -2.91 10.78
CA GLU A 36 -8.33 -2.53 9.44
C GLU A 36 -8.26 -1.01 9.15
N VAL A 37 -8.47 -0.17 10.16
CA VAL A 37 -8.38 1.29 10.02
C VAL A 37 -6.94 1.71 9.72
N ARG A 38 -5.98 1.11 10.43
CA ARG A 38 -4.54 1.34 10.19
C ARG A 38 -4.12 0.80 8.81
N ALA A 39 -4.72 -0.31 8.38
CA ALA A 39 -4.54 -0.85 7.03
C ALA A 39 -4.98 0.13 5.94
N LYS A 40 -6.20 0.68 6.04
CA LYS A 40 -6.75 1.69 5.12
C LYS A 40 -5.82 2.90 5.02
N SER A 41 -5.35 3.44 6.15
CA SER A 41 -4.46 4.61 6.17
C SER A 41 -3.10 4.33 5.53
N LYS A 42 -2.50 3.16 5.79
CA LYS A 42 -1.24 2.75 5.14
C LYS A 42 -1.42 2.61 3.61
N PHE A 43 -2.51 2.00 3.17
CA PHE A 43 -2.82 1.87 1.74
C PHE A 43 -2.84 3.23 1.02
N TRP A 44 -3.57 4.20 1.57
CA TRP A 44 -3.64 5.55 1.00
C TRP A 44 -2.29 6.29 1.03
N TYR A 45 -1.49 6.08 2.07
CA TYR A 45 -0.14 6.65 2.16
C TYR A 45 0.73 6.18 0.99
N PHE A 46 0.71 4.88 0.67
CA PHE A 46 1.48 4.34 -0.45
C PHE A 46 0.96 4.77 -1.81
N LEU A 47 -0.36 4.79 -2.01
CA LEU A 47 -0.95 5.30 -3.26
C LEU A 47 -0.61 6.77 -3.53
N ARG A 48 -0.56 7.60 -2.47
CA ARG A 48 -0.16 9.00 -2.59
C ARG A 48 1.29 9.14 -3.05
N LYS A 49 2.20 8.31 -2.53
CA LYS A 49 3.62 8.35 -2.91
C LYS A 49 3.88 7.82 -4.31
N LEU A 50 3.25 6.71 -4.70
CA LEU A 50 3.54 6.03 -5.97
C LEU A 50 2.73 6.56 -7.15
N LYS A 51 1.44 6.85 -6.94
CA LYS A 51 0.49 7.16 -8.02
C LYS A 51 -0.21 8.51 -7.86
N LYS A 52 0.15 9.30 -6.83
CA LYS A 52 -0.46 10.61 -6.51
C LYS A 52 -1.99 10.57 -6.34
N VAL A 53 -2.56 9.39 -6.06
CA VAL A 53 -4.00 9.23 -5.83
C VAL A 53 -4.34 9.63 -4.40
N LYS A 54 -5.35 10.48 -4.25
CA LYS A 54 -5.87 10.94 -2.95
C LYS A 54 -7.03 10.05 -2.51
N LYS A 55 -7.26 9.98 -1.19
CA LYS A 55 -8.42 9.29 -0.60
C LYS A 55 -9.76 9.80 -1.15
N SER A 56 -9.87 11.09 -1.44
CA SER A 56 -11.09 11.70 -2.00
C SER A 56 -11.40 11.25 -3.42
N ASN A 57 -10.38 10.91 -4.20
CA ASN A 57 -10.50 10.57 -5.62
C ASN A 57 -10.37 9.06 -5.87
N GLY A 58 -10.54 8.25 -4.83
CA GLY A 58 -10.40 6.80 -4.94
C GLY A 58 -11.36 6.06 -4.03
N GLN A 59 -11.59 4.79 -4.38
CA GLN A 59 -12.49 3.89 -3.69
C GLN A 59 -11.72 2.63 -3.26
N VAL A 60 -11.88 2.23 -2.01
CA VAL A 60 -11.46 0.90 -1.56
C VAL A 60 -12.57 -0.07 -1.95
N LEU A 61 -12.25 -1.10 -2.72
CA LEU A 61 -13.23 -2.11 -3.13
C LEU A 61 -13.39 -3.18 -2.04
N ALA A 62 -12.26 -3.70 -1.55
CA ALA A 62 -12.26 -4.83 -0.63
C ALA A 62 -11.05 -4.79 0.30
N ILE A 63 -11.27 -5.26 1.52
CA ILE A 63 -10.24 -5.48 2.53
C ILE A 63 -10.41 -6.91 3.01
N ASN A 64 -9.41 -7.74 2.74
CA ASN A 64 -9.42 -9.13 3.11
C ASN A 64 -8.34 -9.33 4.18
N GLU A 65 -8.72 -9.84 5.35
CA GLU A 65 -7.75 -10.32 6.34
C GLU A 65 -7.27 -11.72 5.89
N VAL A 66 -5.98 -11.84 5.62
CA VAL A 66 -5.37 -13.13 5.30
C VAL A 66 -4.83 -13.68 6.62
N ARG A 67 -5.66 -14.47 7.31
CA ARG A 67 -5.29 -15.11 8.59
C ARG A 67 -4.37 -16.31 8.41
N SER A 68 -4.24 -16.81 7.19
CA SER A 68 -3.42 -17.98 6.89
C SER A 68 -2.49 -17.69 5.72
N CYS A 69 -1.26 -17.38 6.04
CA CYS A 69 -0.17 -17.87 5.23
C CYS A 69 0.86 -18.40 6.22
N LEU A 70 1.19 -19.69 6.10
CA LEU A 70 2.43 -20.23 6.62
C LEU A 70 3.53 -19.28 6.15
N MET A 71 4.05 -18.47 7.06
CA MET A 71 5.21 -17.68 6.74
C MET A 71 6.37 -18.67 6.68
N SER A 72 6.79 -19.03 5.47
CA SER A 72 8.22 -19.11 5.21
C SER A 72 8.79 -17.79 5.72
N SER A 73 9.57 -17.86 6.79
CA SER A 73 10.04 -16.80 7.67
C SER A 73 10.99 -15.78 7.00
N GLY A 74 10.88 -15.58 5.68
CA GLY A 74 11.81 -14.76 4.88
C GLY A 74 11.28 -13.43 4.34
N GLU A 75 9.98 -13.11 4.47
CA GLU A 75 9.41 -11.86 3.93
C GLU A 75 8.71 -11.04 5.01
N ILE A 76 9.43 -10.71 6.08
CA ILE A 76 9.11 -9.51 6.84
C ILE A 76 9.51 -8.34 5.93
N MET A 77 8.50 -7.66 5.36
CA MET A 77 8.69 -6.44 4.59
C MET A 77 9.12 -5.30 5.54
N ASP A 78 10.37 -5.32 5.97
CA ASP A 78 11.09 -4.10 6.30
C ASP A 78 11.05 -3.19 5.08
N GLY A 79 10.81 -1.89 5.29
CA GLY A 79 10.52 -0.91 4.24
C GLY A 79 11.67 -0.61 3.27
N ARG A 80 12.19 -1.63 2.56
CA ARG A 80 13.32 -1.58 1.61
C ARG A 80 13.17 -2.49 0.39
N ALA A 81 11.95 -2.92 0.03
CA ALA A 81 11.72 -3.67 -1.22
C ALA A 81 10.72 -2.96 -2.15
N TRP A 82 11.07 -1.75 -2.58
CA TRP A 82 10.51 -1.13 -3.79
C TRP A 82 11.59 -0.29 -4.48
N LYS A 83 12.67 -0.97 -4.90
CA LYS A 83 13.65 -0.44 -5.87
C LYS A 83 13.86 -1.47 -6.97
N SER A 84 12.82 -1.65 -7.77
CA SER A 84 12.85 -2.22 -9.12
C SER A 84 11.44 -1.95 -9.63
N GLN A 85 11.11 -0.81 -10.22
CA GLN A 85 11.73 -0.24 -11.40
C GLN A 85 11.55 1.28 -11.44
N GLY A 86 12.48 1.98 -12.10
CA GLY A 86 12.23 3.27 -12.75
C GLY A 86 12.25 4.52 -11.87
N THR A 87 13.42 5.15 -11.79
CA THR A 87 13.61 6.62 -11.87
C THR A 87 12.60 7.50 -11.13
N PHE A 88 12.98 8.05 -9.97
CA PHE A 88 12.66 9.45 -9.65
C PHE A 88 13.69 9.97 -8.63
N ARG A 89 14.77 10.52 -9.19
CA ARG A 89 15.62 11.52 -8.54
C ARG A 89 14.75 12.77 -8.35
N PHE A 90 14.59 13.23 -7.12
CA PHE A 90 14.53 14.66 -6.84
C PHE A 90 15.57 14.91 -5.75
N GLY A 91 16.60 15.68 -6.11
CA GLY A 91 17.65 16.18 -5.21
C GLY A 91 17.03 16.98 -4.07
N ILE A 92 17.64 17.03 -2.90
CA ILE A 92 18.85 17.79 -2.51
C ILE A 92 19.50 16.96 -1.37
N ALA A 93 20.80 16.70 -1.23
CA ALA A 93 21.95 17.56 -1.41
C ALA A 93 23.18 16.74 -1.85
N ALA A 94 24.11 17.41 -2.53
CA ALA A 94 25.50 17.02 -2.52
C ALA A 94 26.03 17.11 -1.08
N CYS A 95 26.76 16.09 -0.65
CA CYS A 95 27.88 16.24 0.28
C CYS A 95 28.82 15.06 -0.01
N CYS A 96 29.98 15.42 -0.56
CA CYS A 96 31.23 14.70 -0.81
C CYS A 96 31.20 13.17 -0.92
#